data_AF-X8DNV9-F1
#
_entry.id   AF-X8DNV9-F1
#
_cell.length_a   1.000
_cell.length_b   1.000
_cell.length_c   1.000
_cell.angle_alpha   90.00
_cell.angle_beta   90.00
_cell.angle_gamma   90.00
#
_symmetry.space_group_name_H-M   'P 1'
#
loop_
_entity.id
_entity.type
_entity.pdbx_description
1 polymer ?
#
loop_
_entity_poly.entity_id
_entity_poly.type
_entity_poly.pdbx_seq_one_letter_code
_entity_poly.pdbx_strand_id
1 'polypeptide(L)'
;MVAAGPGIVVYAGSLAGRPLVSIEHDGGLRTTYEPVKPLVKPGQRVTGGSSIGTLLPGHPGCSATACLHWGALRGAASRANYLDPIALLASTPLRLKPL
;
A
#
# COMPACT_ATOMS: atom_id res chain seq x y z
N MET A 1 1.19 -0.19 -10.32
CA MET A 1 0.87 -0.61 -8.93
C MET A 1 -0.62 -0.80 -8.82
N VAL A 2 -1.07 -1.87 -8.16
CA VAL A 2 -2.49 -2.20 -8.01
C VAL A 2 -2.90 -2.33 -6.53
N ALA A 3 -4.17 -2.08 -6.21
CA ALA A 3 -4.71 -2.28 -4.87
C ALA A 3 -4.71 -3.78 -4.49
N ALA A 4 -4.28 -4.11 -3.26
CA ALA A 4 -4.28 -5.47 -2.74
C ALA A 4 -5.69 -6.04 -2.51
N GLY A 5 -6.69 -5.17 -2.35
CA GLY A 5 -8.08 -5.54 -2.11
C GLY A 5 -9.03 -4.37 -2.27
N PRO A 6 -10.35 -4.61 -2.21
CA PRO A 6 -11.35 -3.55 -2.27
C PRO A 6 -11.25 -2.61 -1.07
N GLY A 7 -11.51 -1.32 -1.27
CA GLY A 7 -11.44 -0.33 -0.19
C GLY A 7 -11.63 1.10 -0.66
N ILE A 8 -11.36 2.04 0.24
CA ILE A 8 -11.42 3.48 0.01
C ILE A 8 -10.02 4.04 0.16
N VAL A 9 -9.57 4.82 -0.83
CA VAL A 9 -8.31 5.55 -0.75
C VAL A 9 -8.45 6.61 0.34
N VAL A 10 -7.61 6.52 1.36
CA VAL A 10 -7.62 7.42 2.52
C VAL A 10 -6.44 8.38 2.52
N TYR A 11 -5.42 8.11 1.70
CA TYR A 11 -4.36 9.06 1.37
C TYR A 11 -3.78 8.77 -0.01
N ALA A 12 -3.44 9.81 -0.76
CA ALA A 12 -2.72 9.72 -2.03
C ALA A 12 -1.94 11.03 -2.24
N GLY A 13 -0.63 10.98 -2.07
CA GLY A 13 0.20 12.19 -2.12
C GLY A 13 1.63 11.98 -1.65
N SER A 14 2.37 13.06 -1.46
CA SER A 14 3.72 13.03 -0.91
C SER A 14 3.70 13.34 0.59
N LEU A 15 4.26 12.44 1.40
CA LEU A 15 4.42 12.61 2.83
C LEU A 15 5.91 12.55 3.18
N ALA A 16 6.43 13.60 3.83
CA ALA A 16 7.86 13.73 4.15
C ALA A 16 8.78 13.47 2.93
N GLY A 17 8.37 13.95 1.75
CA GLY A 17 9.11 13.78 0.50
C GLY A 17 8.94 12.41 -0.18
N ARG A 18 8.13 11.50 0.38
CA ARG A 18 7.94 10.13 -0.12
C ARG A 18 6.50 9.99 -0.66
N PRO A 19 6.32 9.70 -1.96
CA PRO A 19 4.99 9.55 -2.53
C PRO A 19 4.37 8.21 -2.11
N LEU A 20 3.12 8.22 -1.66
CA LEU A 20 2.43 7.02 -1.22
C LEU A 20 0.92 7.05 -1.49
N VAL A 21 0.36 5.86 -1.52
CA VAL A 21 -1.09 5.62 -1.50
C VAL A 21 -1.41 4.81 -0.25
N SER A 22 -2.48 5.17 0.46
CA SER A 22 -3.01 4.39 1.57
C SER A 22 -4.50 4.12 1.35
N ILE A 23 -4.91 2.88 1.59
CA ILE A 23 -6.25 2.37 1.33
C ILE A 23 -6.79 1.74 2.61
N GLU A 24 -7.97 2.16 3.03
CA GLU A 24 -8.72 1.53 4.11
C GLU A 24 -9.66 0.50 3.50
N HIS A 25 -9.60 -0.70 4.05
CA HIS A 25 -10.37 -1.87 3.66
C HIS A 25 -11.37 -2.20 4.77
N ASP A 26 -12.35 -3.00 4.41
CA ASP A 26 -13.30 -3.55 5.38
C ASP A 26 -12.55 -4.33 6.49
N GLY A 27 -13.14 -4.33 7.69
CA GLY A 27 -12.53 -4.96 8.86
C GLY A 27 -11.39 -4.16 9.50
N GLY A 28 -11.28 -2.87 9.18
CA GLY A 28 -10.32 -1.95 9.80
C GLY A 28 -8.87 -2.20 9.40
N LEU A 29 -8.65 -2.88 8.26
CA LEU A 29 -7.34 -3.09 7.66
C LEU A 29 -6.98 -1.88 6.80
N ARG A 30 -5.78 -1.37 6.93
CA ARG A 30 -5.24 -0.29 6.11
C ARG A 30 -3.96 -0.73 5.44
N THR A 31 -3.90 -0.67 4.12
CA THR A 31 -2.66 -0.91 3.37
C THR A 31 -2.04 0.41 2.92
N THR A 32 -0.71 0.46 2.87
CA THR A 32 0.06 1.62 2.41
C THR A 32 1.13 1.15 1.43
N TYR A 33 1.28 1.89 0.33
CA TYR A 33 2.15 1.59 -0.80
C TYR A 33 3.08 2.77 -1.05
N GLU A 34 4.39 2.55 -0.93
CA GLU A 34 5.42 3.58 -1.07
C GLU A 34 6.65 2.97 -1.78
N PRO A 35 7.42 3.68 -2.63
CA PRO A 35 7.18 5.01 -3.20
C PRO A 35 6.28 4.93 -4.44
N VAL A 36 4.98 5.21 -4.29
CA VAL A 36 4.00 5.11 -5.39
C VAL A 36 3.49 6.49 -5.75
N LYS A 37 3.74 6.92 -7.00
CA LYS A 37 3.11 8.11 -7.59
C LYS A 37 1.63 7.81 -7.82
N PRO A 38 0.70 8.50 -7.14
CA PRO A 38 -0.72 8.15 -7.19
C PRO A 38 -1.36 8.42 -8.55
N LEU A 39 -2.28 7.54 -8.96
CA LEU A 39 -3.26 7.75 -10.03
C LEU A 39 -4.69 7.88 -9.50
N VAL A 40 -4.85 7.79 -8.17
CA VAL A 40 -6.12 7.84 -7.45
C VAL A 40 -6.13 9.01 -6.47
N LYS A 41 -7.30 9.37 -5.96
CA LYS A 41 -7.49 10.47 -5.00
C LYS A 41 -8.13 9.98 -3.69
N PRO A 42 -7.93 10.67 -2.55
CA PRO A 42 -8.65 10.35 -1.33
C PRO A 42 -10.17 10.36 -1.54
N GLY A 43 -10.88 9.44 -0.89
CA GLY A 43 -12.31 9.19 -1.06
C GLY A 43 -12.67 8.26 -2.23
N GLN A 44 -11.74 7.96 -3.13
CA GLN A 44 -12.00 7.07 -4.27
C GLN A 44 -12.13 5.61 -3.82
N ARG A 45 -13.21 4.95 -4.27
CA ARG A 45 -13.38 3.49 -4.10
C ARG A 45 -12.53 2.74 -5.13
N VAL A 46 -11.91 1.66 -4.68
CA VAL A 46 -11.11 0.76 -5.52
C VAL A 46 -11.50 -0.69 -5.24
N THR A 47 -11.29 -1.55 -6.23
CA THR A 47 -11.41 -3.01 -6.09
C THR A 47 -10.01 -3.65 -6.03
N GLY A 48 -9.92 -4.91 -5.62
CA GLY A 48 -8.67 -5.66 -5.75
C GLY A 48 -8.20 -5.67 -7.21
N GLY A 49 -6.93 -5.34 -7.43
CA GLY A 49 -6.35 -5.23 -8.77
C GLY A 49 -6.56 -3.89 -9.48
N SER A 50 -7.32 -2.95 -8.90
CA SER A 50 -7.45 -1.59 -9.45
C SER A 50 -6.08 -0.89 -9.53
N SER A 51 -5.77 -0.23 -10.64
CA SER A 51 -4.55 0.57 -10.76
C SER A 51 -4.60 1.77 -9.81
N ILE A 52 -3.61 1.89 -8.94
CA ILE A 52 -3.54 2.95 -7.92
C ILE A 52 -2.38 3.92 -8.13
N GLY A 53 -1.43 3.57 -9.00
CA GLY A 53 -0.26 4.40 -9.22
C GLY A 53 0.89 3.69 -9.92
N THR A 54 1.99 4.41 -10.03
CA THR A 54 3.25 3.91 -10.58
C THR A 54 4.28 3.82 -9.46
N LEU A 55 4.89 2.65 -9.30
CA LEU A 55 6.01 2.47 -8.37
C LEU A 55 7.21 3.27 -8.91
N LEU A 56 7.81 4.09 -8.06
CA LEU A 56 9.00 4.83 -8.38
C LEU A 56 10.25 4.04 -8.02
N PRO A 57 11.36 4.26 -8.75
CA PRO A 57 12.65 3.71 -8.38
C PRO A 57 13.20 4.40 -7.13
N GLY A 58 14.12 3.71 -6.44
CA GLY A 58 14.87 4.26 -5.32
C GLY A 58 14.21 4.06 -3.96
N HIS A 59 14.86 3.23 -3.14
CA HIS A 59 14.63 3.20 -1.70
C HIS A 59 15.98 2.98 -0.98
N PRO A 60 16.36 3.82 0.01
CA PRO A 60 17.58 3.61 0.80
C PRO A 60 17.60 2.23 1.47
N GLY A 61 18.51 1.36 1.03
CA GLY A 61 18.67 0.00 1.55
C GLY A 61 18.11 -1.09 0.65
N CYS A 62 17.53 -0.76 -0.51
CA CYS A 62 17.14 -1.76 -1.51
C CYS A 62 18.14 -1.83 -2.68
N SER A 63 18.58 -3.05 -3.03
CA SER A 63 19.55 -3.29 -4.12
C SER A 63 18.92 -3.36 -5.51
N ALA A 64 17.59 -3.45 -5.61
CA ALA A 64 16.88 -3.51 -6.88
C ALA A 64 16.53 -2.10 -7.41
N THR A 65 16.33 -2.00 -8.73
CA THR A 65 16.02 -0.74 -9.43
C THR A 65 14.75 -0.06 -8.89
N ALA A 66 13.78 -0.84 -8.40
CA ALA A 66 12.61 -0.35 -7.69
C ALA A 66 12.16 -1.36 -6.65
N CYS A 67 11.77 -0.88 -5.46
CA CYS A 67 11.29 -1.71 -4.37
C CYS A 67 10.03 -1.10 -3.77
N LEU A 68 9.01 -1.95 -3.61
CA LEU A 68 7.77 -1.54 -2.95
C LEU A 68 7.89 -1.76 -1.45
N HIS A 69 7.69 -0.69 -0.69
CA HIS A 69 7.43 -0.73 0.74
C HIS A 69 5.93 -0.82 0.95
N TRP A 70 5.51 -2.01 1.38
CA TRP A 70 4.11 -2.31 1.63
C TRP A 70 3.91 -2.49 3.14
N GLY A 71 3.05 -1.65 3.71
CA GLY A 71 2.66 -1.72 5.11
C GLY A 71 1.18 -2.08 5.23
N ALA A 72 0.82 -2.87 6.23
CA ALA A 72 -0.55 -3.22 6.55
C ALA A 72 -0.81 -3.09 8.05
N LEU A 73 -1.75 -2.24 8.42
CA LEU A 73 -2.11 -1.94 9.81
C LEU A 73 -3.56 -2.37 10.06
N ARG A 74 -3.87 -2.88 11.25
CA ARG A 74 -5.25 -3.15 11.67
C ARG A 74 -5.59 -2.32 12.90
N GLY A 75 -6.73 -1.63 12.86
CA GLY A 75 -7.18 -0.73 13.93
C GLY A 75 -6.93 0.76 13.61
N ALA A 76 -7.55 1.65 14.40
CA ALA A 76 -7.42 3.10 14.22
C ALA A 76 -5.96 3.55 14.39
N ALA A 77 -5.48 4.47 13.54
CA ALA A 77 -4.07 4.87 13.48
C ALA A 77 -3.44 5.28 14.84
N SER A 78 -4.25 5.78 15.79
CA SER A 78 -3.83 6.17 17.15
C SER A 78 -3.73 5.02 18.16
N ARG A 79 -4.18 3.81 17.81
CA ARG A 79 -4.08 2.56 18.58
C ARG A 79 -3.69 1.37 17.70
N ALA A 80 -3.12 1.64 16.53
CA ALA A 80 -2.78 0.60 15.57
C ALA A 80 -1.64 -0.24 16.13
N ASN A 81 -1.89 -1.52 16.36
CA ASN A 81 -0.80 -2.47 16.56
C ASN A 81 -0.07 -2.59 15.23
N TYR A 82 1.23 -2.29 15.23
CA TYR A 82 2.10 -2.59 14.11
C TYR A 82 2.10 -4.11 13.95
N LEU A 83 1.36 -4.62 12.97
CA LEU A 83 1.32 -6.05 12.69
C LEU A 83 2.61 -6.43 12.00
N ASP A 84 3.20 -7.55 12.42
CA ASP A 84 4.34 -8.16 11.73
C ASP A 84 3.97 -8.35 10.24
N PRO A 85 4.66 -7.68 9.31
CA PRO A 85 4.36 -7.74 7.89
C PRO A 85 4.41 -9.16 7.32
N ILE A 86 5.21 -10.06 7.92
CA ILE A 86 5.35 -11.45 7.47
C ILE A 86 4.16 -12.31 7.93
N ALA A 87 3.56 -12.02 9.09
CA ALA A 87 2.40 -12.77 9.60
C ALA A 87 1.13 -12.57 8.75
N LEU A 88 1.02 -11.44 8.04
CA LEU A 88 -0.07 -11.18 7.08
C LEU A 88 0.08 -11.97 5.76
N LEU A 89 1.29 -12.47 5.47
CA LEU A 89 1.56 -13.26 4.26
C LEU A 89 1.09 -14.72 4.39
N ALA A 90 0.85 -15.20 5.61
CA ALA A 90 0.40 -16.57 5.86
C ALA A 90 -1.07 -16.82 5.46
N SER A 91 -1.89 -15.76 5.34
CA SER A 91 -3.34 -15.89 5.08
C SER A 91 -3.81 -15.36 3.72
N THR A 92 -2.93 -14.69 2.96
CA THR A 92 -3.31 -14.06 1.69
C THR A 92 -2.22 -14.33 0.64
N PRO A 93 -2.51 -15.05 -0.45
CA PRO A 93 -1.49 -15.35 -1.46
C PRO A 93 -0.91 -14.07 -2.06
N LEU A 94 0.39 -13.85 -1.85
CA LEU A 94 1.13 -12.81 -2.57
C LEU A 94 1.21 -13.18 -4.04
N ARG A 95 0.57 -12.35 -4.88
CA ARG A 95 0.78 -12.40 -6.32
C ARG A 95 1.59 -11.18 -6.75
N LEU A 96 2.91 -11.33 -6.71
CA LEU A 96 3.79 -10.51 -7.54
C LEU A 96 3.70 -11.10 -8.94
N LYS A 97 3.26 -10.30 -9.92
CA LYS A 97 3.51 -10.64 -11.33
C LYS A 97 4.83 -9.96 -11.72
N PRO A 98 5.91 -10.72 -11.98
CA PRO A 98 6.97 -10.26 -12.85
C PRO A 98 6.59 -10.51 -14.30
N LEU A 99 6.88 -9.51 -15.15
CA LEU A 99 7.56 -9.54 -16.45
C LEU A 99 7.26 -8.21 -17.15
#